data_AF-A0A1U7IYG8-F1
#
_entry.id   AF-A0A1U7IYG8-F1
#
_cell.length_a   1.000
_cell.length_b   1.000
_cell.length_c   1.000
_cell.angle_alpha   90.00
_cell.angle_beta   90.00
_cell.angle_gamma   90.00
#
_symmetry.space_group_name_H-M   'P 1'
#
loop_
_entity.id
_entity.type
_entity.pdbx_description
1 polymer ?
#
loop_
_entity_poly.entity_id
_entity_poly.type
_entity_poly.pdbx_seq_one_letter_code
_entity_poly.pdbx_strand_id
1 'polypeptide(L)' 'MARLRAPSSLVATALTSRTEGMGVRAAGRTFGKSHSTILRWEERLANQVDAWSPSAPAGREVTLEGDEVYTRVGENRPPR' A
#
# COMPACT_ATOMS: atom_id res chain seq x y z
N MET A 1 -13.14 13.73 13.55
CA MET A 1 -12.58 13.57 12.18
C MET A 1 -11.14 14.06 12.17
N ALA A 2 -10.19 13.26 11.70
CA ALA A 2 -8.82 13.73 11.50
C ALA A 2 -8.82 14.89 10.50
N ARG A 3 -8.31 16.07 10.87
CA ARG A 3 -8.18 17.22 9.97
C ARG A 3 -7.10 16.93 8.94
N LEU A 4 -7.48 16.30 7.83
CA LEU A 4 -6.57 16.04 6.73
C LEU A 4 -6.28 17.36 6.01
N ARG A 5 -4.99 17.68 5.83
CA ARG A 5 -4.54 18.84 5.03
C ARG A 5 -4.78 18.65 3.53
N ALA A 6 -5.18 17.46 3.10
CA ALA A 6 -5.56 17.12 1.75
C ALA A 6 -6.92 16.40 1.76
N PRO A 7 -7.75 16.55 0.71
CA PRO A 7 -8.98 15.77 0.58
C PRO A 7 -8.70 14.26 0.66
N SER A 8 -9.57 13.52 1.34
CA SER A 8 -9.43 12.07 1.51
C SER A 8 -9.42 11.32 0.19
N SER A 9 -10.21 11.77 -0.80
CA SER A 9 -10.22 11.20 -2.15
C SER A 9 -8.85 11.29 -2.83
N LEU A 10 -8.17 12.43 -2.72
CA LEU A 10 -6.83 12.60 -3.28
C LEU A 10 -5.82 11.66 -2.62
N VAL A 11 -5.88 11.52 -1.28
CA VAL A 11 -5.01 10.60 -0.54
C VAL A 11 -5.26 9.16 -0.99
N ALA A 12 -6.53 8.75 -1.10
CA ALA A 12 -6.90 7.41 -1.54
C ALA A 12 -6.40 7.12 -2.96
N THR A 13 -6.67 7.99 -3.93
CA THR A 13 -6.22 7.80 -5.33
C THR A 13 -4.69 7.75 -5.44
N ALA A 14 -3.98 8.58 -4.66
CA ALA A 14 -2.52 8.56 -4.65
C ALA A 14 -1.95 7.26 -4.08
N LEU A 15 -2.53 6.75 -2.99
CA LEU A 15 -2.12 5.48 -2.40
C LEU A 15 -2.47 4.29 -3.30
N THR A 16 -3.65 4.26 -3.93
CA THR A 16 -4.00 3.24 -4.94
C THR A 16 -2.98 3.24 -6.08
N SER A 17 -2.65 4.41 -6.63
CA SER A 17 -1.65 4.51 -7.70
C SER A 17 -0.27 3.98 -7.29
N ARG A 18 0.10 4.14 -6.01
CA ARG A 18 1.34 3.58 -5.45
C ARG A 18 1.28 2.06 -5.34
N THR A 19 0.16 1.50 -4.89
CA THR A 19 -0.08 0.05 -4.85
C THR A 19 -0.02 -0.57 -6.25
N GLU A 20 -0.52 0.13 -7.28
CA GLU A 20 -0.42 -0.27 -8.69
C GLU A 20 0.99 -0.09 -9.30
N GLY A 21 1.98 0.29 -8.50
CA GLY A 21 3.40 0.33 -8.91
C GLY A 21 3.93 1.68 -9.38
N MET A 22 3.15 2.76 -9.34
CA MET A 22 3.65 4.09 -9.72
C MET A 22 4.77 4.53 -8.77
N GLY A 23 5.98 4.85 -9.24
CA GLY A 23 7.08 5.27 -8.36
C GLY A 23 6.78 6.52 -7.52
N VAL A 24 7.30 6.60 -6.28
CA VAL A 24 6.95 7.66 -5.29
C VAL A 24 7.17 9.10 -5.78
N ARG A 25 8.24 9.35 -6.55
CA ARG A 25 8.51 10.67 -7.15
C ARG A 25 7.53 10.99 -8.28
N ALA A 26 7.13 9.98 -9.06
CA ALA A 26 6.12 10.14 -10.10
C ALA A 26 4.77 10.47 -9.46
N ALA A 27 4.35 9.72 -8.42
CA ALA A 27 3.14 10.02 -7.66
C ALA A 27 3.14 11.44 -7.09
N GLY A 28 4.25 11.89 -6.49
CA GLY A 28 4.37 13.27 -6.02
C GLY A 28 4.08 14.31 -7.11
N ARG A 29 4.66 14.14 -8.31
CA ARG A 29 4.40 15.04 -9.45
C ARG A 29 2.95 14.94 -9.93
N THR A 30 2.43 13.72 -10.11
CA THR A 30 1.06 13.48 -10.60
C THR A 30 0.00 14.11 -9.71
N PHE A 31 0.19 14.08 -8.38
CA PHE A 31 -0.80 14.57 -7.42
C PHE A 31 -0.46 15.93 -6.80
N GLY A 32 0.58 16.62 -7.30
CA GLY A 32 0.99 17.93 -6.80
C GLY A 32 1.41 17.92 -5.32
N LYS A 33 2.13 16.88 -4.89
CA LYS A 33 2.64 16.70 -3.53
C LYS A 33 4.14 16.41 -3.53
N SER A 34 4.81 16.71 -2.43
CA SER A 34 6.19 16.22 -2.25
C SER A 34 6.19 14.70 -2.14
N HIS A 35 7.24 14.04 -2.62
CA HIS A 35 7.40 12.59 -2.41
C HIS A 35 7.37 12.22 -0.93
N SER A 36 7.89 13.10 -0.04
CA SER A 36 7.84 12.91 1.41
C SER A 36 6.42 12.93 1.99
N THR A 37 5.50 13.70 1.38
CA THR A 37 4.09 13.69 1.77
C THR A 37 3.44 12.35 1.41
N ILE A 38 3.76 11.80 0.23
CA ILE A 38 3.27 10.49 -0.20
C ILE A 38 3.78 9.39 0.74
N LEU A 39 5.08 9.35 1.04
CA LEU A 39 5.67 8.39 1.98
C LEU A 39 5.01 8.46 3.36
N ARG A 40 4.73 9.67 3.87
CA ARG A 40 4.04 9.83 5.15
C ARG A 40 2.60 9.32 5.12
N TRP A 41 1.92 9.38 3.97
CA TRP A 41 0.60 8.78 3.84
C TRP A 41 0.69 7.24 3.84
N GLU A 42 1.66 6.66 3.13
CA GLU A 42 1.92 5.22 3.13
C GLU A 42 2.25 4.71 4.54
N GLU A 43 3.14 5.39 5.27
CA GLU A 43 3.50 5.07 6.65
C GLU A 43 2.28 5.08 7.58
N ARG A 44 1.43 6.12 7.47
CA ARG A 44 0.21 6.21 8.28
C ARG A 44 -0.80 5.12 7.95
N LEU A 45 -0.89 4.69 6.69
CA LEU A 45 -1.73 3.58 6.28
C LEU A 45 -1.18 2.25 6.81
N ALA A 46 0.13 2.03 6.72
CA ALA A 46 0.80 0.84 7.25
C ALA A 46 0.55 0.68 8.76
N ASN A 47 0.56 1.77 9.52
CA ASN A 47 0.24 1.79 10.96
C ASN A 47 -1.24 1.45 11.28
N GLN A 48 -2.09 1.18 10.28
CA GLN A 48 -3.48 0.74 10.47
C GLN A 48 -3.70 -0.72 10.07
N VAL A 49 -2.70 -1.40 9.51
CA VAL A 49 -2.83 -2.76 8.97
C VAL A 49 -3.33 -3.74 10.02
N ASP A 50 -2.79 -3.68 11.24
CA ASP A 50 -3.19 -4.57 12.34
C ASP A 50 -4.67 -4.40 12.72
N ALA A 51 -5.24 -3.21 12.55
CA ALA A 51 -6.65 -2.95 12.81
C ALA A 51 -7.57 -3.52 11.72
N TRP A 52 -7.05 -3.73 10.50
CA TRP A 52 -7.81 -4.24 9.36
C TRP A 52 -7.69 -5.75 9.17
N SER A 53 -6.69 -6.38 9.76
CA SER A 53 -6.49 -7.83 9.71
C SER A 53 -6.62 -8.46 11.11
N PRO A 54 -7.80 -8.40 11.75
CA PRO A 54 -8.00 -9.03 13.05
C PRO A 54 -7.84 -10.55 12.96
N SER A 55 -7.39 -11.16 14.05
CA SER A 55 -7.32 -12.62 14.13
C SER A 55 -8.68 -13.26 13.88
N ALA A 56 -8.69 -14.42 13.21
CA ALA A 56 -9.91 -15.18 12.99
C ALA A 56 -10.57 -15.54 14.34
N PRO A 57 -11.90 -15.42 14.48
CA PRO A 57 -12.60 -15.77 15.71
C PRO A 57 -12.50 -17.29 15.98
N ALA A 58 -12.34 -17.66 17.25
CA ALA A 58 -12.27 -19.06 17.66
C ALA A 58 -13.61 -19.78 17.41
N GLY A 59 -13.54 -21.04 16.97
CA GLY A 59 -14.72 -21.93 16.86
C GLY A 59 -15.51 -21.83 15.55
N ARG A 60 -14.96 -21.21 14.50
CA ARG A 60 -15.54 -21.21 13.16
C ARG A 60 -14.61 -21.94 12.19
N GLU A 61 -15.19 -22.83 11.39
CA GLU A 61 -14.52 -23.38 10.21
C GLU A 61 -14.38 -22.26 9.17
N VAL A 62 -13.14 -21.96 8.78
CA VAL A 62 -12.82 -20.91 7.81
C VAL A 62 -12.12 -21.57 6.62
N THR A 63 -12.69 -21.42 5.43
CA THR A 63 -11.99 -21.73 4.18
C THR A 63 -11.08 -20.57 3.84
N LEU A 64 -9.77 -20.81 3.86
CA LEU A 64 -8.76 -19.83 3.46
C LEU A 64 -8.39 -20.09 2.00
N GLU A 65 -8.65 -19.13 1.12
CA GLU A 65 -8.13 -19.12 -0.24
C GLU A 65 -6.81 -18.32 -0.22
N GLY A 66 -5.71 -18.99 -0.52
CA GLY A 66 -4.42 -18.33 -0.69
C GLY A 66 -4.27 -17.86 -2.14
N ASP A 67 -3.91 -16.60 -2.33
CA ASP A 67 -3.42 -16.10 -3.62
C ASP A 67 -1.90 -16.01 -3.59
N GLU A 68 -1.24 -16.46 -4.64
CA GLU A 68 0.22 -16.51 -4.72
C GLU A 68 0.75 -15.24 -5.38
N VAL A 69 1.42 -14.39 -4.59
CA VAL A 69 2.10 -13.22 -5.12
C VAL A 69 3.57 -13.54 -5.36
N TYR A 70 3.92 -13.67 -6.64
CA TYR A 70 5.31 -13.81 -7.07
C TYR A 70 5.94 -12.42 -7.19
N THR A 71 6.90 -12.12 -6.30
CA THR A 71 7.78 -10.96 -6.47
C THR A 71 9.19 -11.42 -6.80
N ARG A 72 9.86 -10.66 -7.66
CA ARG A 72 11.20 -10.98 -8.11
C ARG A 72 12.22 -10.53 -7.07
N VAL A 73 12.86 -11.47 -6.39
CA VAL A 73 13.80 -11.21 -5.28
C VAL A 73 15.28 -11.13 -5.76
N GLY A 74 15.53 -11.02 -7.07
CA GLY A 74 16.90 -10.98 -7.59
C GLY A 74 17.06 -10.59 -9.07
N GLU A 75 18.31 -10.34 -9.46
CA GLU A 75 18.70 -10.01 -10.84
C GLU A 75 18.70 -11.25 -11.75
N ASN A 76 18.32 -11.09 -13.02
CA ASN A 76 18.49 -12.17 -13.99
C ASN A 76 19.98 -12.33 -14.24
N ARG A 77 20.53 -13.49 -13.90
CA ARG A 77 21.90 -13.84 -14.30
C ARG A 77 21.87 -14.52 -15.66
N PRO A 78 22.84 -14.25 -16.55
CA PRO A 78 22.97 -14.99 -17.80
C PRO A 78 23.20 -16.49 -17.52
N PRO A 79 22.77 -17.39 -18.43
CA PRO A 79 22.99 -18.81 -18.30
C PRO A 79 24.51 -19.12 -18.25
N ARG A 80 24.89 -20.07 -17.39
CA ARG A 80 26.26 -20.60 -17.31
C ARG A 80 26.45 -21.75 -18.30
#